data_AF-G7UVB9-F1
#
_entry.id   AF-G7UVB9-F1
#
_cell.length_a   1.000
_cell.length_b   1.000
_cell.length_c   1.000
_cell.angle_alpha   90.00
_cell.angle_beta   90.00
_cell.angle_gamma   90.00
#
_symmetry.space_group_name_H-M   'P 1'
#
loop_
_entity.id
_entity.type
_entity.pdbx_description
1 polymer ?
#
loop_
_entity_poly.entity_id
_entity_poly.type
_entity_poly.pdbx_seq_one_letter_code
_entity_poly.pdbx_strand_id
1 'polypeptide(L)'
;MLADPKRLLLALAVSLAASAPCALAWQAADGVLVSQETLDGYAGRYLTVDGLAFKVWREGTVLKLQPEGGAAAELVPDSETTFHLRGMQGHVEFVFDAADRVSHLLLTQGGATAKAIHQ
;
A
#
# COMPACT_ATOMS: atom_id res chain seq x y z
N MET A 1 -53.31 -41.57 4.91
CA MET A 1 -53.22 -42.27 6.20
C MET A 1 -51.88 -41.86 6.81
N LEU A 2 -51.90 -40.91 7.75
CA LEU A 2 -51.77 -41.16 9.21
C LEU A 2 -50.30 -41.52 9.53
N ALA A 3 -49.50 -40.76 10.29
CA ALA A 3 -49.78 -39.85 11.38
C ALA A 3 -48.67 -38.79 11.56
N ASP A 4 -49.09 -37.67 12.15
CA ASP A 4 -48.32 -36.52 12.61
C ASP A 4 -48.08 -36.69 14.15
N PRO A 5 -47.63 -35.69 14.94
CA PRO A 5 -46.27 -35.49 15.44
C PRO A 5 -46.16 -35.54 16.99
N LYS A 6 -44.94 -35.61 17.54
CA LYS A 6 -44.64 -35.10 18.91
C LYS A 6 -43.13 -34.86 19.06
N ARG A 7 -42.68 -33.63 18.78
CA ARG A 7 -42.37 -32.61 19.80
C ARG A 7 -41.39 -33.10 20.87
N LEU A 8 -40.14 -32.64 20.80
CA LEU A 8 -39.56 -31.94 21.93
C LEU A 8 -38.62 -30.83 21.46
N LEU A 9 -38.75 -29.71 22.17
CA LEU A 9 -38.16 -28.40 21.94
C LEU A 9 -36.65 -28.40 22.21
N LEU A 10 -35.93 -27.50 21.54
CA LEU A 10 -34.91 -26.64 22.12
C LEU A 10 -34.70 -25.48 21.13
N ALA A 11 -35.31 -24.32 21.40
CA ALA A 11 -34.76 -23.22 22.18
C ALA A 11 -34.12 -22.16 21.28
N LEU A 12 -34.54 -20.92 21.53
CA LEU A 12 -34.17 -19.69 20.87
C LEU A 12 -32.66 -19.55 20.64
N ALA A 13 -32.30 -18.98 19.49
CA ALA A 13 -31.38 -17.85 19.49
C ALA A 13 -31.86 -16.83 18.46
N VAL A 14 -32.13 -15.65 19.00
CA VAL A 14 -32.44 -14.37 18.37
C VAL A 14 -31.78 -14.18 17.00
N SER A 15 -32.59 -13.89 15.99
CA SER A 15 -32.12 -13.18 14.80
C SER A 15 -31.53 -11.84 15.24
N LEU A 16 -30.21 -11.71 15.11
CA LEU A 16 -29.59 -10.42 14.91
C LEU A 16 -28.87 -10.49 13.56
N ALA A 17 -29.59 -10.12 12.49
CA ALA A 17 -28.95 -9.60 11.30
C ALA A 17 -28.34 -8.23 11.67
N ALA A 18 -27.22 -8.25 12.39
CA ALA A 18 -26.38 -7.08 12.50
C ALA A 18 -25.56 -7.01 11.21
N SER A 19 -26.10 -6.30 10.21
CA SER A 19 -25.34 -5.79 9.09
C SER A 19 -24.24 -4.88 9.62
N ALA A 20 -23.05 -5.43 9.83
CA ALA A 20 -21.84 -4.65 9.92
C ALA A 20 -21.10 -4.75 8.58
N PRO A 21 -21.23 -3.79 7.65
CA PRO A 21 -20.18 -3.59 6.68
C PRO A 21 -19.16 -2.65 7.34
N CYS A 22 -18.40 -3.17 8.29
CA CYS A 22 -17.10 -2.62 8.66
C CYS A 22 -16.11 -3.75 8.96
N ALA A 23 -16.29 -4.87 8.26
CA ALA A 23 -15.24 -5.86 8.02
C ALA A 23 -15.02 -6.00 6.49
N LEU A 24 -15.41 -4.99 5.71
CA LEU A 24 -15.11 -4.95 4.28
C LEU A 24 -13.76 -4.28 4.09
N ALA A 25 -12.79 -5.13 3.74
CA ALA A 25 -11.52 -4.80 3.12
C ALA A 25 -10.44 -4.16 4.02
N TRP A 26 -9.99 -4.90 5.04
CA TRP A 26 -8.53 -5.13 5.12
C TRP A 26 -8.26 -6.47 4.44
N GLN A 27 -8.58 -6.56 3.15
CA GLN A 27 -7.73 -7.39 2.32
C GLN A 27 -6.37 -6.74 2.51
N ALA A 28 -5.42 -7.46 3.09
CA ALA A 28 -4.04 -7.02 3.04
C ALA A 28 -3.73 -6.89 1.55
N ALA A 29 -3.90 -5.69 0.98
CA ALA A 29 -3.10 -5.27 -0.15
C ALA A 29 -1.68 -5.66 0.23
N ASP A 30 -0.98 -6.42 -0.60
CA ASP A 30 0.24 -7.23 -0.34
C ASP A 30 1.38 -6.58 0.51
N GLY A 31 1.08 -5.98 1.66
CA GLY A 31 1.81 -4.90 2.32
C GLY A 31 1.08 -4.30 3.53
N VAL A 32 1.71 -3.32 4.19
CA VAL A 32 1.26 -2.70 5.45
C VAL A 32 0.41 -1.45 5.18
N LEU A 33 -0.57 -1.14 6.03
CA LEU A 33 -1.29 0.14 5.88
C LEU A 33 -0.43 1.32 6.30
N VAL A 34 -0.37 2.33 5.43
CA VAL A 34 0.27 3.62 5.64
C VAL A 34 -0.79 4.71 5.44
N SER A 35 -0.82 5.71 6.32
CA SER A 35 -1.79 6.83 6.21
C SER A 35 -1.61 7.61 4.92
N GLN A 36 -2.72 8.12 4.38
CA GLN A 36 -2.68 8.93 3.16
C GLN A 36 -1.83 10.19 3.31
N GLU A 37 -1.85 10.82 4.48
CA GLU A 37 -0.99 11.98 4.81
C GLU A 37 0.50 11.63 4.71
N THR A 38 0.90 10.48 5.24
CA THR A 38 2.28 9.98 5.13
C THR A 38 2.64 9.71 3.67
N LEU A 39 1.73 9.06 2.92
CA LEU A 39 1.94 8.81 1.49
C LEU A 39 2.03 10.10 0.66
N ASP A 40 1.24 11.12 1.00
CA ASP A 40 1.32 12.45 0.38
C ASP A 40 2.70 13.09 0.62
N GLY A 41 3.30 12.85 1.78
CA GLY A 41 4.66 13.30 2.10
C GLY A 41 5.76 12.71 1.21
N TYR A 42 5.49 11.60 0.52
CA TYR A 42 6.43 10.97 -0.43
C TYR A 42 6.23 11.43 -1.87
N ALA A 43 5.11 12.08 -2.18
CA ALA A 43 4.81 12.53 -3.53
C ALA A 43 5.75 13.68 -3.95
N GLY A 44 6.30 13.59 -5.15
CA GLY A 44 7.28 14.56 -5.62
C GLY A 44 8.04 14.12 -6.86
N ARG A 45 9.00 14.96 -7.26
CA ARG A 45 9.97 14.63 -8.30
C ARG A 45 11.30 14.31 -7.65
N TYR A 46 11.93 13.23 -8.09
CA TYR A 46 13.23 12.80 -7.60
C TYR A 46 14.21 12.73 -8.76
N LEU A 47 15.44 13.18 -8.56
CA LEU A 47 16.45 13.25 -9.61
C LEU A 47 17.71 12.52 -9.20
N THR A 48 18.13 11.55 -10.01
CA THR A 48 19.43 10.88 -9.83
C THR A 48 20.58 11.79 -10.27
N VAL A 49 21.79 11.47 -9.81
CA VAL A 49 23.01 12.18 -10.22
C VAL A 49 23.28 12.09 -11.73
N ASP A 50 22.79 11.03 -12.38
CA ASP A 50 22.95 10.80 -13.83
C ASP A 50 21.84 11.48 -14.66
N GLY A 51 20.93 12.22 -14.02
CA GLY A 51 19.88 12.99 -14.68
C GLY A 51 18.57 12.23 -14.94
N LEU A 52 18.47 10.94 -14.58
CA LEU A 52 17.20 10.22 -14.62
C LEU A 52 16.26 10.78 -13.54
N ALA A 53 15.07 11.23 -13.97
CA ALA A 53 14.03 11.70 -13.08
C ALA A 53 12.98 10.60 -12.80
N PHE A 54 12.49 10.57 -11.57
CA PHE A 54 11.34 9.79 -11.15
C PHE A 54 10.23 10.72 -10.70
N LYS A 55 9.00 10.39 -11.08
CA LYS A 55 7.80 11.00 -10.55
C LYS A 55 7.16 10.02 -9.57
N VAL A 56 6.89 10.48 -8.35
CA VAL A 56 6.14 9.74 -7.34
C VAL A 56 4.84 10.50 -7.06
N TRP A 57 3.72 9.78 -7.06
CA TRP A 57 2.43 10.36 -6.72
C TRP A 57 1.54 9.33 -6.04
N ARG A 58 0.58 9.81 -5.25
CA ARG A 58 -0.44 8.98 -4.63
C ARG A 58 -1.64 8.82 -5.55
N GLU A 59 -2.17 7.61 -5.58
CA GLU A 59 -3.43 7.27 -6.21
C GLU A 59 -4.30 6.54 -5.18
N GLY A 60 -5.21 7.26 -4.53
CA GLY A 60 -6.00 6.73 -3.42
C GLY A 60 -5.13 6.36 -2.22
N THR A 61 -4.96 5.05 -1.97
CA THR A 61 -4.20 4.49 -0.84
C THR A 61 -2.87 3.86 -1.26
N VAL A 62 -2.44 4.03 -2.51
CA VAL A 62 -1.16 3.49 -3.00
C VAL A 62 -0.30 4.60 -3.58
N LEU A 63 1.01 4.35 -3.61
CA LEU A 63 1.95 5.18 -4.36
C LEU A 63 2.23 4.57 -5.72
N LYS A 64 2.45 5.44 -6.70
CA LYS A 64 2.99 5.10 -8.01
C LYS A 64 4.35 5.76 -8.17
N LEU A 65 5.27 5.06 -8.80
CA LEU A 65 6.58 5.56 -9.20
C LEU A 65 6.76 5.37 -10.70
N GLN A 66 7.18 6.41 -11.40
CA GLN A 66 7.44 6.38 -12.83
C GLN A 66 8.81 7.00 -13.13
N PRO A 67 9.75 6.24 -13.72
CA PRO A 67 10.93 6.84 -14.35
C PRO A 67 10.52 7.61 -15.61
N GLU A 68 11.20 8.72 -15.90
CA GLU A 68 11.00 9.47 -17.14
C GLU A 68 11.21 8.55 -18.36
N GLY A 69 10.25 8.56 -19.28
CA GLY A 69 10.25 7.69 -20.48
C GLY A 69 9.84 6.23 -20.23
N GLY A 70 9.52 5.85 -18.99
CA GLY A 70 9.11 4.49 -18.64
C GLY A 70 7.63 4.35 -18.21
N ALA A 71 7.25 3.12 -17.89
CA ALA A 71 5.93 2.81 -17.33
C ALA A 71 5.88 3.09 -15.82
N ALA A 72 4.70 3.45 -15.34
CA ALA A 72 4.44 3.58 -13.91
C ALA A 72 4.37 2.20 -13.25
N ALA A 73 5.01 2.06 -12.10
CA ALA A 73 4.89 0.91 -11.21
C ALA A 73 4.16 1.31 -9.93
N GLU A 74 3.42 0.37 -9.36
CA GLU A 74 2.83 0.55 -8.03
C GLU A 74 3.86 0.21 -6.95
N LEU A 75 3.91 1.05 -5.93
CA LEU A 75 4.70 0.84 -4.73
C LEU A 75 3.80 0.26 -3.66
N VAL A 76 4.13 -0.96 -3.24
CA VAL A 76 3.43 -1.67 -2.18
C VAL A 76 4.26 -1.51 -0.89
N PRO A 77 3.67 -1.02 0.20
CA PRO A 77 4.37 -0.75 1.44
C PRO A 77 4.81 -2.03 2.17
N ASP A 78 6.10 -2.17 2.42
CA ASP A 78 6.65 -3.16 3.36
C ASP A 78 6.73 -2.60 4.78
N SER A 79 6.93 -1.29 4.89
CA SER A 79 6.94 -0.50 6.12
C SER A 79 6.39 0.90 5.83
N GLU A 80 6.47 1.80 6.81
CA GLU A 80 6.07 3.20 6.61
C GLU A 80 6.94 3.91 5.54
N THR A 81 8.22 3.51 5.39
CA THR A 81 9.22 4.20 4.55
C THR A 81 9.81 3.30 3.46
N THR A 82 9.57 1.99 3.51
CA THR A 82 10.08 1.01 2.57
C THR A 82 8.94 0.39 1.78
N PHE A 83 9.14 0.28 0.47
CA PHE A 83 8.15 -0.22 -0.47
C PHE A 83 8.80 -1.17 -1.46
N HIS A 84 8.06 -2.15 -1.97
CA HIS A 84 8.47 -2.95 -3.11
C HIS A 84 7.62 -2.61 -4.35
N LEU A 85 8.18 -2.90 -5.53
CA LEU A 85 7.49 -2.68 -6.80
C LEU A 85 6.54 -3.84 -7.11
N ARG A 86 5.26 -3.57 -7.31
CA ARG A 86 4.28 -4.60 -7.68
C ARG A 86 4.67 -5.24 -9.02
N GLY A 87 4.81 -6.57 -9.02
CA GLY A 87 5.10 -7.35 -10.23
C GLY A 87 6.56 -7.32 -10.70
N MET A 88 7.47 -6.74 -9.92
CA MET A 88 8.90 -6.65 -10.26
C MET A 88 9.76 -6.90 -9.02
N GLN A 89 11.00 -7.38 -9.20
CA GLN A 89 11.96 -7.43 -8.09
C GLN A 89 12.65 -6.07 -7.94
N GLY A 90 12.17 -5.28 -6.98
CA GLY A 90 12.87 -4.08 -6.55
C GLY A 90 12.20 -3.40 -5.36
N HIS A 91 12.98 -2.61 -4.66
CA HIS A 91 12.57 -1.90 -3.45
C HIS A 91 12.87 -0.41 -3.58
N VAL A 92 12.07 0.39 -2.89
CA VAL A 92 12.21 1.83 -2.74
C VAL A 92 12.24 2.14 -1.25
N GLU A 93 13.26 2.84 -0.80
CA GLU A 93 13.34 3.37 0.56
C GLU A 93 13.33 4.89 0.51
N PHE A 94 12.43 5.51 1.26
CA PHE A 94 12.36 6.96 1.44
C PHE A 94 13.15 7.38 2.67
N VAL A 95 14.08 8.33 2.49
CA VAL A 95 14.99 8.78 3.55
C VAL A 95 14.70 10.24 3.88
N PHE A 96 14.53 10.53 5.16
CA PHE A 96 14.17 11.85 5.67
C PHE A 96 15.40 12.71 6.02
N ASP A 97 15.24 14.03 5.94
CA ASP A 97 16.19 15.00 6.48
C ASP A 97 15.97 15.24 7.99
N ALA A 98 16.79 16.10 8.59
CA ALA A 98 16.67 16.46 10.00
C ALA A 98 15.42 17.30 10.34
N ALA A 99 14.64 17.69 9.34
CA ALA A 99 13.38 18.42 9.48
C ALA A 99 12.15 17.52 9.23
N ASP A 100 12.34 16.19 9.28
CA ASP A 100 11.31 15.18 9.03
C ASP A 100 10.63 15.31 7.67
N ARG A 101 11.37 15.77 6.65
CA ARG A 101 10.90 15.81 5.26
C ARG A 101 11.67 14.82 4.42
N VAL A 102 11.01 14.23 3.43
CA VAL A 102 11.68 13.31 2.52
C VAL A 102 12.78 14.06 1.75
N SER A 103 13.99 13.52 1.80
CA SER A 103 15.18 14.15 1.22
C SER A 103 15.62 13.47 -0.06
N HIS A 104 15.46 12.15 -0.12
CA HIS A 104 15.77 11.33 -1.27
C HIS A 104 15.06 9.98 -1.17
N LEU A 105 15.05 9.27 -2.30
CA LEU A 105 14.73 7.86 -2.35
C LEU A 105 15.96 7.05 -2.77
N LEU A 106 15.99 5.79 -2.34
CA LEU A 106 16.91 4.76 -2.79
C LEU A 106 16.12 3.69 -3.53
N LEU A 107 16.40 3.50 -4.82
CA LEU A 107 15.80 2.45 -5.64
C LEU A 107 16.79 1.30 -5.78
N THR A 108 16.46 0.13 -5.24
CA THR A 108 17.26 -1.09 -5.38
C THR A 108 16.59 -2.06 -6.36
N GLN A 109 17.25 -2.38 -7.47
CA GLN A 109 16.78 -3.31 -8.50
C GLN A 109 17.94 -4.16 -9.02
N GLY A 110 17.73 -5.48 -9.15
CA GLY A 110 18.76 -6.39 -9.68
C GLY A 110 20.09 -6.38 -8.91
N GLY A 111 20.07 -6.02 -7.62
CA GLY A 111 21.25 -5.88 -6.77
C GLY A 111 21.99 -4.54 -6.87
N ALA A 112 21.58 -3.64 -7.76
CA ALA A 112 22.10 -2.27 -7.85
C ALA A 112 21.19 -1.29 -7.10
N THR A 113 21.77 -0.25 -6.51
CA THR A 113 21.01 0.82 -5.82
C THR A 113 21.29 2.18 -6.45
N ALA A 114 20.23 2.90 -6.83
CA ALA A 114 20.28 4.25 -7.35
C ALA A 114 19.68 5.24 -6.32
N LYS A 115 20.40 6.33 -6.06
CA LYS A 115 19.93 7.42 -5.21
C LYS A 115 19.32 8.53 -6.06
N ALA A 116 18.12 9.00 -5.71
CA ALA A 116 17.45 10.11 -6.37
C ALA A 116 17.02 11.17 -5.34
N ILE A 117 17.48 12.41 -5.51
CA ILE A 117 17.25 13.53 -4.58
C ILE A 117 15.87 14.13 -4.81
N HIS A 118 15.11 14.34 -3.75
CA HIS A 118 13.83 15.03 -3.80
C HIS A 118 14.04 16.49 -4.25
N GLN A 119 13.23 16.95 -5.20
CA GLN A 119 13.28 18.30 -5.78
C GLN A 119 12.21 19.21 -5.20
#